data_AF-A0AA39I109-F1
#
_entry.id   AF-A0AA39I109-F1
#
_cell.length_a   1.000
_cell.length_b   1.000
_cell.length_c   1.000
_cell.angle_alpha   90.00
_cell.angle_beta   90.00
_cell.angle_gamma   90.00
#
_symmetry.space_group_name_H-M   'P 1'
#
loop_
_entity.id
_entity.type
_entity.pdbx_description
1 polymer ?
#
loop_
_entity_poly.entity_id
_entity_poly.type
_entity_poly.pdbx_seq_one_letter_code
_entity_poly.pdbx_strand_id
1 'polypeptide(L)'
;MPGPRGPRPISPQQFPKCAKDTLASILQTFRQHQGKVARSKLADIQTRIDVDVFCLVVDRRATRLTTVSDQFRLLQILAEFFTKVNEEVPTIRYQLFDVIFLGREGESFLHESRMAVLGKLCVHMMQFGPYSFYADVAQWLNRISRGSGKNYARGFVTDIVNAYMISEERLNMHEFLLPLREFAAEFTVYFLIFAIQVHEPERSWAIVFTEWLRDDATPFFAVVKENNFLAKEFASTTFNLIAKFDLKNSLDENLKKAYHEMVVSLYNNWKRFIGSPLNVGVLVDVFREYGRIGEEDQQKFLQHFCLANQMKSLPMAEMKRTLGSLPVDVKRALPTEVISMIELNKMNAELHSSGRADGSCLLQQGGTCFLAAVNGPRLCPMYKRDHENLKINLAYRNKVRKNVNRKLECLLRNVLEHAVDKKLFPRQQLMCNVQEIEGASENVAPAINAMCLALLDAAVPLHHLFCGVHISVGSSLEPGTQKVKPDCSFVLVFKPSIVSGGELIGSMNTGAFTMAQYEEALKKAQNSALQIFDFFREAMAKKFTVKLTYGVEKKLRLQEPDDGAATMEESDAGPSPRKKRRSVQ
;
A
#
# COMPACT_ATOMS: atom_id res chain seq x y z
N MET A 1 -87.31 25.58 19.52
CA MET A 1 -86.08 25.61 20.32
C MET A 1 -85.23 24.39 19.96
N PRO A 2 -84.17 24.50 19.16
CA PRO A 2 -83.19 23.41 19.05
C PRO A 2 -82.21 23.50 20.23
N GLY A 3 -81.95 22.35 20.87
CA GLY A 3 -81.18 22.21 22.10
C GLY A 3 -79.69 22.58 22.00
N PRO A 4 -78.98 22.59 23.14
CA PRO A 4 -77.63 23.13 23.25
C PRO A 4 -76.64 22.29 22.44
N ARG A 5 -75.92 22.94 21.53
CA ARG A 5 -74.78 22.35 20.83
C ARG A 5 -73.72 21.99 21.87
N GLY A 6 -73.37 20.71 21.97
CA GLY A 6 -72.22 20.24 22.74
C GLY A 6 -70.92 20.96 22.32
N PRO A 7 -69.87 20.91 23.16
CA PRO A 7 -68.62 21.61 22.89
C PRO A 7 -68.08 21.19 21.52
N ARG A 8 -67.78 22.18 20.66
CA ARG A 8 -67.15 21.93 19.36
C ARG A 8 -65.85 21.17 19.60
N PRO A 9 -65.53 20.14 18.80
CA PRO A 9 -64.21 19.54 18.84
C PRO A 9 -63.17 20.64 18.58
N ILE A 10 -62.18 20.74 19.47
CA ILE A 10 -61.04 21.64 19.31
C ILE A 10 -60.43 21.31 17.95
N SER A 11 -60.47 22.25 17.01
CA SER A 11 -59.83 22.09 15.71
C SER A 11 -58.38 21.67 15.93
N PRO A 12 -57.87 20.61 15.26
CA PRO A 12 -56.48 20.22 15.41
C PRO A 12 -55.59 21.43 15.14
N GLN A 13 -54.67 21.73 16.05
CA GLN A 13 -53.77 22.88 15.91
C GLN A 13 -53.03 22.77 14.58
N GLN A 14 -53.00 23.86 13.81
CA GLN A 14 -52.31 23.90 12.52
C GLN A 14 -50.80 24.10 12.71
N PHE A 15 -50.01 23.53 11.79
CA PHE A 15 -48.57 23.80 11.68
C PHE A 15 -48.36 25.31 11.52
N PRO A 16 -47.36 25.94 12.17
CA PRO A 16 -46.23 25.35 12.91
C PRO A 16 -46.46 25.12 14.42
N LYS A 17 -47.60 25.55 14.97
CA LYS A 17 -47.80 25.57 16.43
C LYS A 17 -47.85 24.16 17.03
N CYS A 18 -48.55 23.24 16.37
CA CYS A 18 -48.63 21.84 16.81
C CYS A 18 -47.26 21.18 16.95
N ALA A 19 -46.33 21.43 16.02
CA ALA A 19 -44.96 20.91 16.07
C ALA A 19 -44.20 21.43 17.30
N LYS A 20 -44.26 22.75 17.55
CA LYS A 20 -43.58 23.39 18.70
C LYS A 20 -44.12 22.87 20.03
N ASP A 21 -45.44 22.83 20.18
CA ASP A 21 -46.12 22.37 21.41
C ASP A 21 -45.80 20.89 21.67
N THR A 22 -45.80 20.05 20.63
CA THR A 22 -45.46 18.62 20.74
C THR A 22 -44.00 18.38 21.12
N LEU A 23 -43.04 19.06 20.48
CA LEU A 23 -41.63 18.94 20.83
C LEU A 23 -41.34 19.40 22.27
N ALA A 24 -41.94 20.52 22.71
CA ALA A 24 -41.81 20.98 24.08
C ALA A 24 -42.37 19.97 25.11
N SER A 25 -43.53 19.38 24.81
CA SER A 25 -44.15 18.32 25.62
C SER A 25 -43.26 17.07 25.70
N ILE A 26 -42.62 16.68 24.61
CA ILE A 26 -41.69 15.53 24.57
C ILE A 26 -40.48 15.81 25.44
N LEU A 27 -39.79 16.95 25.26
CA LEU A 27 -38.63 17.31 26.09
C LEU A 27 -38.96 17.29 27.58
N GLN A 28 -40.10 17.87 27.98
CA GLN A 28 -40.54 17.85 29.37
C GLN A 28 -40.77 16.42 29.90
N THR A 29 -41.34 15.55 29.06
CA THR A 29 -41.57 14.14 29.43
C THR A 29 -40.25 13.41 29.67
N PHE A 30 -39.26 13.62 28.80
CA PHE A 30 -37.92 13.02 28.94
C PHE A 30 -37.18 13.55 30.17
N ARG A 31 -37.28 14.85 30.48
CA ARG A 31 -36.76 15.43 31.72
C ARG A 31 -37.39 14.80 32.97
N GLN A 32 -38.72 14.71 33.01
CA GLN A 32 -39.45 14.15 34.15
C GLN A 32 -39.09 12.70 34.45
N HIS A 33 -38.86 11.89 33.41
CA HIS A 33 -38.54 10.48 33.56
C HIS A 33 -37.04 10.19 33.53
N GLN A 34 -36.18 11.22 33.53
CA GLN A 34 -34.73 11.10 33.36
C GLN A 34 -34.34 10.18 32.19
N GLY A 35 -35.06 10.31 31.07
CA GLY A 35 -34.87 9.48 29.88
C GLY A 35 -35.49 8.08 29.92
N LYS A 36 -36.00 7.61 31.06
CA LYS A 36 -36.60 6.27 31.21
C LYS A 36 -38.11 6.28 30.90
N VAL A 37 -38.45 6.55 29.65
CA VAL A 37 -39.84 6.61 29.19
C VAL A 37 -40.37 5.20 28.89
N ALA A 38 -41.56 4.85 29.40
CA ALA A 38 -42.18 3.55 29.19
C ALA A 38 -42.57 3.31 27.72
N ARG A 39 -42.52 2.04 27.27
CA ARG A 39 -42.81 1.66 25.86
C ARG A 39 -44.19 2.11 25.38
N SER A 40 -45.22 2.01 26.22
CA SER A 40 -46.58 2.48 25.86
C SER A 40 -46.59 3.98 25.56
N LYS A 41 -45.98 4.79 26.43
CA LYS A 41 -45.83 6.24 26.22
C LYS A 41 -44.99 6.57 24.98
N LEU A 42 -43.97 5.76 24.66
CA LEU A 42 -43.16 5.94 23.47
C LEU A 42 -43.98 5.75 22.19
N ALA A 43 -44.88 4.77 22.13
CA ALA A 43 -45.76 4.56 20.98
C ALA A 43 -46.69 5.76 20.72
N ASP A 44 -47.25 6.34 21.80
CA ASP A 44 -48.06 7.55 21.72
C ASP A 44 -47.24 8.75 21.23
N ILE A 45 -46.01 8.90 21.75
CA ILE A 45 -45.06 9.93 21.32
C ILE A 45 -44.72 9.77 19.83
N GLN A 46 -44.44 8.55 19.35
CA GLN A 46 -44.15 8.30 17.94
C GLN A 46 -45.29 8.76 17.04
N THR A 47 -46.53 8.45 17.40
CA THR A 47 -47.72 8.85 16.64
C THR A 47 -47.88 10.36 16.59
N ARG A 48 -47.66 11.05 17.71
CA ARG A 48 -47.67 12.52 17.76
C ARG A 48 -46.55 13.15 16.94
N ILE A 49 -45.35 12.57 16.94
CA ILE A 49 -44.23 13.05 16.13
C ILE A 49 -44.59 12.97 14.63
N ASP A 50 -45.15 11.85 14.17
CA ASP A 50 -45.54 11.71 12.77
C ASP A 50 -46.62 12.73 12.37
N VAL A 51 -47.66 12.88 13.19
CA VAL A 51 -48.83 13.71 12.85
C VAL A 51 -48.57 15.20 13.07
N ASP A 52 -47.92 15.60 14.16
CA ASP A 52 -47.83 17.01 14.56
C ASP A 52 -46.50 17.65 14.14
N VAL A 53 -45.39 16.88 14.15
CA VAL A 53 -44.05 17.41 13.83
C VAL A 53 -43.77 17.24 12.34
N PHE A 54 -43.76 16.00 11.83
CA PHE A 54 -43.49 15.72 10.42
C PHE A 54 -44.72 15.88 9.50
N CYS A 55 -45.90 16.06 10.10
CA CYS A 55 -47.17 16.24 9.40
C CYS A 55 -47.46 15.14 8.36
N LEU A 56 -47.10 13.90 8.68
CA LEU A 56 -47.28 12.73 7.83
C LEU A 56 -48.73 12.27 7.83
N VAL A 57 -49.15 11.75 6.67
CA VAL A 57 -50.46 11.13 6.43
C VAL A 57 -50.20 9.70 5.98
N VAL A 58 -50.26 8.77 6.93
CA VAL A 58 -49.83 7.36 6.76
C VAL A 58 -50.56 6.69 5.59
N ASP A 59 -51.90 6.80 5.54
CA ASP A 59 -52.74 6.17 4.51
C ASP A 59 -52.40 6.62 3.09
N ARG A 60 -51.97 7.88 2.95
CA ARG A 60 -51.64 8.47 1.64
C ARG A 60 -50.15 8.44 1.32
N ARG A 61 -49.31 7.93 2.24
CA ARG A 61 -47.85 8.01 2.15
C ARG A 61 -47.37 9.40 1.71
N ALA A 62 -47.89 10.43 2.36
CA ALA A 62 -47.62 11.83 2.00
C ALA A 62 -47.35 12.68 3.25
N THR A 63 -46.79 13.88 3.06
CA THR A 63 -46.70 14.93 4.07
C THR A 63 -47.65 16.09 3.74
N ARG A 64 -48.20 16.74 4.76
CA ARG A 64 -48.95 17.99 4.58
C ARG A 64 -48.03 19.20 4.33
N LEU A 65 -46.72 19.07 4.56
CA LEU A 65 -45.73 20.13 4.31
C LEU A 65 -45.29 20.10 2.84
N THR A 66 -46.20 20.52 1.96
CA THR A 66 -45.98 20.47 0.49
C THR A 66 -45.18 21.67 -0.02
N THR A 67 -45.17 22.79 0.70
CA THR A 67 -44.45 24.00 0.29
C THR A 67 -43.01 24.00 0.80
N VAL A 68 -42.09 24.60 0.04
CA VAL A 68 -40.69 24.78 0.46
C VAL A 68 -40.60 25.61 1.75
N SER A 69 -41.48 26.60 1.90
CA SER A 69 -41.55 27.45 3.10
C SER A 69 -41.89 26.63 4.35
N ASP A 70 -42.88 25.74 4.27
CA ASP A 70 -43.26 24.86 5.38
C ASP A 70 -42.17 23.86 5.74
N GLN A 71 -41.52 23.28 4.72
CA GLN A 71 -40.38 22.37 4.93
C GLN A 71 -39.21 23.09 5.61
N PHE A 72 -38.87 24.29 5.16
CA PHE A 72 -37.82 25.10 5.79
C PHE A 72 -38.21 25.51 7.21
N ARG A 73 -39.49 25.85 7.43
CA ARG A 73 -40.00 26.17 8.77
C ARG A 73 -39.88 24.98 9.72
N LEU A 74 -40.11 23.76 9.25
CA LEU A 74 -39.87 22.55 10.05
C LEU A 74 -38.39 22.42 10.43
N LEU A 75 -37.46 22.66 9.51
CA LEU A 75 -36.02 22.62 9.81
C LEU A 75 -35.65 23.65 10.89
N GLN A 76 -36.17 24.87 10.81
CA GLN A 76 -35.96 25.89 11.85
C GLN A 76 -36.50 25.46 13.21
N ILE A 77 -37.70 24.88 13.25
CA ILE A 77 -38.32 24.40 14.49
C ILE A 77 -37.47 23.28 15.12
N LEU A 78 -36.99 22.34 14.32
CA LEU A 78 -36.12 21.26 14.79
C LEU A 78 -34.76 21.79 15.24
N ALA A 79 -34.16 22.74 14.53
CA ALA A 79 -32.91 23.38 14.94
C ALA A 79 -33.08 24.13 16.28
N GLU A 80 -34.09 24.99 16.41
CA GLU A 80 -34.45 25.66 17.67
C GLU A 80 -34.64 24.67 18.83
N PHE A 81 -35.25 23.52 18.52
CA PHE A 81 -35.44 22.45 19.49
C PHE A 81 -34.10 21.83 19.92
N PHE A 82 -33.26 21.41 18.97
CA PHE A 82 -31.98 20.77 19.29
C PHE A 82 -30.96 21.74 19.92
N THR A 83 -31.06 23.05 19.66
CA THR A 83 -30.33 24.07 20.42
C THR A 83 -30.68 24.03 21.90
N LYS A 84 -31.96 23.89 22.26
CA LYS A 84 -32.38 23.72 23.66
C LYS A 84 -31.97 22.37 24.22
N VAL A 85 -32.08 21.30 23.43
CA VAL A 85 -31.68 19.95 23.86
C VAL A 85 -30.16 19.87 24.12
N ASN A 86 -29.35 20.72 23.50
CA ASN A 86 -27.91 20.76 23.74
C ASN A 86 -27.52 21.14 25.19
N GLU A 87 -28.43 21.77 25.94
CA GLU A 87 -28.25 22.04 27.37
C GLU A 87 -28.47 20.80 28.25
N GLU A 88 -29.05 19.72 27.71
CA GLU A 88 -29.30 18.47 28.41
C GLU A 88 -28.06 17.57 28.49
N VAL A 89 -28.10 16.59 29.39
CA VAL A 89 -27.05 15.56 29.45
C VAL A 89 -27.01 14.72 28.16
N PRO A 90 -25.82 14.28 27.70
CA PRO A 90 -25.66 13.58 26.41
C PRO A 90 -26.59 12.39 26.21
N THR A 91 -26.88 11.63 27.28
CA THR A 91 -27.81 10.49 27.22
C THR A 91 -29.23 10.90 26.85
N ILE A 92 -29.76 11.99 27.44
CA ILE A 92 -31.12 12.48 27.15
C ILE A 92 -31.15 13.08 25.74
N ARG A 93 -30.10 13.82 25.35
CA ARG A 93 -29.97 14.37 24.00
C ARG A 93 -30.03 13.29 22.94
N TYR A 94 -29.22 12.22 23.06
CA TYR A 94 -29.24 11.11 22.11
C TYR A 94 -30.59 10.37 22.11
N GLN A 95 -31.24 10.20 23.26
CA GLN A 95 -32.57 9.58 23.32
C GLN A 95 -33.63 10.41 22.60
N LEU A 96 -33.59 11.73 22.72
CA LEU A 96 -34.49 12.63 21.97
C LEU A 96 -34.22 12.58 20.47
N PHE A 97 -32.94 12.55 20.07
CA PHE A 97 -32.53 12.33 18.69
C PHE A 97 -33.08 11.00 18.15
N ASP A 98 -32.87 9.90 18.87
CA ASP A 98 -33.31 8.55 18.51
C ASP A 98 -34.83 8.49 18.40
N VAL A 99 -35.56 9.08 19.34
CA VAL A 99 -37.03 9.07 19.32
C VAL A 99 -37.60 9.91 18.18
N ILE A 100 -37.01 11.05 17.87
CA ILE A 100 -37.48 11.94 16.79
C ILE A 100 -37.20 11.34 15.42
N PHE A 101 -36.00 10.82 15.19
CA PHE A 101 -35.59 10.40 13.84
C PHE A 101 -35.63 8.88 13.65
N LEU A 102 -35.20 8.11 14.65
CA LEU A 102 -34.96 6.67 14.54
C LEU A 102 -36.10 5.80 15.08
N GLY A 103 -37.07 6.38 15.79
CA GLY A 103 -38.16 5.64 16.43
C GLY A 103 -39.13 4.90 15.50
N ARG A 104 -38.97 5.05 14.17
CA ARG A 104 -39.72 4.35 13.12
C ARG A 104 -38.86 3.39 12.29
N GLU A 105 -37.65 3.05 12.77
CA GLU A 105 -36.77 2.07 12.10
C GLU A 105 -37.53 0.76 11.84
N GLY A 106 -37.57 0.32 10.58
CA GLY A 106 -38.36 -0.84 10.11
C GLY A 106 -39.68 -0.48 9.41
N GLU A 107 -40.20 0.74 9.56
CA GLU A 107 -41.40 1.23 8.87
C GLU A 107 -41.01 2.11 7.66
N SER A 108 -40.79 1.50 6.48
CA SER A 108 -40.15 2.14 5.30
C SER A 108 -40.61 3.58 5.02
N PHE A 109 -41.90 3.85 4.79
CA PHE A 109 -42.38 5.20 4.47
C PHE A 109 -42.11 6.22 5.60
N LEU A 110 -42.39 5.85 6.86
CA LEU A 110 -42.23 6.76 8.00
C LEU A 110 -40.76 7.01 8.31
N HIS A 111 -39.95 5.95 8.28
CA HIS A 111 -38.51 6.02 8.48
C HIS A 111 -37.86 6.90 7.41
N GLU A 112 -38.12 6.64 6.13
CA GLU A 112 -37.56 7.40 5.01
C GLU A 112 -37.97 8.88 5.07
N SER A 113 -39.23 9.17 5.41
CA SER A 113 -39.71 10.55 5.56
C SER A 113 -38.95 11.31 6.64
N ARG A 114 -38.68 10.67 7.79
CA ARG A 114 -37.90 11.27 8.89
C ARG A 114 -36.43 11.41 8.55
N MET A 115 -35.84 10.41 7.89
CA MET A 115 -34.44 10.46 7.43
C MET A 115 -34.20 11.55 6.39
N ALA A 116 -35.16 11.78 5.48
CA ALA A 116 -35.06 12.85 4.49
C ALA A 116 -35.02 14.25 5.15
N VAL A 117 -35.80 14.44 6.22
CA VAL A 117 -35.74 15.68 7.02
C VAL A 117 -34.44 15.76 7.81
N LEU A 118 -33.96 14.64 8.38
CA LEU A 118 -32.68 14.59 9.09
C LEU A 118 -31.50 15.00 8.18
N GLY A 119 -31.45 14.50 6.94
CA GLY A 119 -30.40 14.90 5.98
C GLY A 119 -30.40 16.41 5.70
N LYS A 120 -31.58 16.99 5.42
CA LYS A 120 -31.73 18.44 5.25
C LYS A 120 -31.38 19.22 6.52
N LEU A 121 -31.72 18.66 7.69
CA LEU A 121 -31.37 19.26 8.97
C LEU A 121 -29.85 19.22 9.19
N CYS A 122 -29.15 18.13 8.86
CA CYS A 122 -27.69 18.07 8.88
C CYS A 122 -27.03 19.12 7.98
N VAL A 123 -27.63 19.52 6.86
CA VAL A 123 -27.12 20.66 6.08
C VAL A 123 -27.37 21.97 6.80
N HIS A 124 -28.58 22.18 7.31
CA HIS A 124 -28.97 23.41 7.99
C HIS A 124 -28.17 23.66 9.29
N MET A 125 -27.99 22.62 10.11
CA MET A 125 -27.31 22.70 11.41
C MET A 125 -25.81 23.04 11.30
N MET A 126 -25.20 22.88 10.12
CA MET A 126 -23.78 23.20 9.94
C MET A 126 -23.55 24.71 10.07
N GLN A 127 -24.50 25.51 9.58
CA GLN A 127 -24.42 26.97 9.63
C GLN A 127 -24.97 27.55 10.94
N PHE A 128 -25.97 26.91 11.55
CA PHE A 128 -26.71 27.47 12.69
C PHE A 128 -26.46 26.76 14.02
N GLY A 129 -25.82 25.59 14.00
CA GLY A 129 -25.50 24.78 15.19
C GLY A 129 -26.73 24.21 15.90
N PRO A 130 -26.52 23.53 17.05
CA PRO A 130 -25.23 23.23 17.67
C PRO A 130 -24.46 22.10 16.97
N TYR A 131 -23.13 22.22 16.89
CA TYR A 131 -22.26 21.20 16.27
C TYR A 131 -22.22 19.86 17.03
N SER A 132 -22.58 19.85 18.32
CA SER A 132 -22.73 18.62 19.11
C SER A 132 -23.82 17.69 18.56
N PHE A 133 -24.75 18.21 17.75
CA PHE A 133 -25.75 17.40 17.04
C PHE A 133 -25.10 16.32 16.16
N TYR A 134 -23.94 16.61 15.56
CA TYR A 134 -23.23 15.65 14.73
C TYR A 134 -22.58 14.52 15.54
N ALA A 135 -22.34 14.71 16.85
CA ALA A 135 -21.93 13.62 17.73
C ALA A 135 -23.06 12.58 17.88
N ASP A 136 -24.32 13.04 17.99
CA ASP A 136 -25.47 12.14 18.07
C ASP A 136 -25.71 11.42 16.73
N VAL A 137 -25.50 12.12 15.60
CA VAL A 137 -25.52 11.53 14.25
C VAL A 137 -24.43 10.46 14.11
N ALA A 138 -23.19 10.75 14.53
CA ALA A 138 -22.09 9.79 14.46
C ALA A 138 -22.33 8.57 15.35
N GLN A 139 -22.83 8.77 16.58
CA GLN A 139 -23.20 7.69 17.49
C GLN A 139 -24.20 6.73 16.83
N TRP A 140 -25.20 7.27 16.10
CA TRP A 140 -26.11 6.46 15.32
C TRP A 140 -25.44 5.74 14.16
N LEU A 141 -24.65 6.44 13.32
CA LEU A 141 -23.96 5.83 12.18
C LEU A 141 -23.04 4.67 12.61
N ASN A 142 -22.37 4.80 13.75
CA ASN A 142 -21.55 3.75 14.35
C ASN A 142 -22.40 2.54 14.76
N ARG A 143 -23.60 2.74 15.33
CA ARG A 143 -24.56 1.67 15.67
C ARG A 143 -24.95 0.83 14.44
N ILE A 144 -25.16 1.47 13.29
CA ILE A 144 -25.71 0.82 12.08
C ILE A 144 -24.67 0.45 11.00
N SER A 145 -23.38 0.64 11.29
CA SER A 145 -22.27 0.39 10.35
C SER A 145 -22.11 -1.07 9.88
N ARG A 146 -22.85 -2.03 10.45
CA ARG A 146 -22.90 -3.44 10.02
C ARG A 146 -23.91 -3.72 8.88
N GLY A 147 -24.67 -2.72 8.41
CA GLY A 147 -25.72 -2.89 7.38
C GLY A 147 -25.99 -1.63 6.54
N SER A 148 -27.24 -1.17 6.50
CA SER A 148 -27.71 0.00 5.72
C SER A 148 -27.04 1.34 6.08
N GLY A 149 -26.34 1.42 7.21
CA GLY A 149 -25.67 2.63 7.70
C GLY A 149 -24.67 3.26 6.75
N LYS A 150 -24.09 2.46 5.85
CA LYS A 150 -23.18 2.93 4.81
C LYS A 150 -23.85 3.91 3.86
N ASN A 151 -25.10 3.63 3.49
CA ASN A 151 -25.86 4.45 2.55
C ASN A 151 -26.30 5.77 3.19
N TYR A 152 -26.67 5.74 4.47
CA TYR A 152 -27.03 6.95 5.21
C TYR A 152 -25.83 7.88 5.43
N ALA A 153 -24.69 7.34 5.88
CA ALA A 153 -23.47 8.13 6.04
C ALA A 153 -23.07 8.79 4.71
N ARG A 154 -23.08 8.03 3.62
CA ARG A 154 -22.76 8.55 2.28
C ARG A 154 -23.76 9.63 1.85
N GLY A 155 -25.07 9.41 2.05
CA GLY A 155 -26.10 10.38 1.71
C GLY A 155 -25.92 11.71 2.45
N PHE A 156 -25.74 11.67 3.77
CA PHE A 156 -25.54 12.87 4.57
C PHE A 156 -24.26 13.63 4.19
N VAL A 157 -23.15 12.90 3.98
CA VAL A 157 -21.91 13.54 3.53
C VAL A 157 -22.08 14.15 2.13
N THR A 158 -22.77 13.47 1.20
CA THR A 158 -23.07 14.02 -0.13
C THR A 158 -23.84 15.34 -0.04
N ASP A 159 -24.91 15.39 0.77
CA ASP A 159 -25.71 16.61 0.93
C ASP A 159 -24.88 17.77 1.50
N ILE A 160 -24.01 17.49 2.49
CA ILE A 160 -23.10 18.49 3.08
C ILE A 160 -22.04 18.94 2.07
N VAL A 161 -21.43 18.02 1.32
CA VAL A 161 -20.44 18.35 0.27
C VAL A 161 -21.06 19.27 -0.78
N ASN A 162 -22.25 18.94 -1.27
CA ASN A 162 -22.96 19.76 -2.25
C ASN A 162 -23.25 21.18 -1.74
N ALA A 163 -23.45 21.35 -0.43
CA ALA A 163 -23.78 22.65 0.16
C ALA A 163 -22.54 23.47 0.58
N TYR A 164 -21.48 22.82 1.06
CA TYR A 164 -20.36 23.49 1.74
C TYR A 164 -19.00 23.33 1.06
N MET A 165 -18.88 22.39 0.11
CA MET A 165 -17.62 22.13 -0.61
C MET A 165 -17.73 22.54 -2.08
N ILE A 166 -18.85 22.22 -2.72
CA ILE A 166 -19.14 22.59 -4.11
C ILE A 166 -19.83 23.97 -4.12
N SER A 167 -19.07 25.01 -3.84
CA SER A 167 -19.56 26.40 -3.81
C SER A 167 -18.52 27.35 -4.37
N GLU A 168 -18.93 28.56 -4.76
CA GLU A 168 -17.99 29.60 -5.17
C GLU A 168 -16.96 29.86 -4.06
N GLU A 169 -15.67 29.77 -4.39
CA GLU A 169 -14.56 29.82 -3.44
C GLU A 169 -14.61 31.04 -2.51
N ARG A 170 -15.00 32.20 -3.04
CA ARG A 170 -15.14 33.47 -2.29
C ARG A 170 -16.14 33.43 -1.13
N LEU A 171 -17.05 32.46 -1.09
CA LEU A 171 -18.06 32.34 -0.04
C LEU A 171 -17.50 31.62 1.20
N ASN A 172 -16.33 30.96 1.09
CA ASN A 172 -15.67 30.22 2.17
C ASN A 172 -16.62 29.28 2.94
N MET A 173 -17.57 28.65 2.25
CA MET A 173 -18.58 27.81 2.91
C MET A 173 -17.96 26.63 3.68
N HIS A 174 -16.76 26.19 3.30
CA HIS A 174 -16.02 25.13 3.99
C HIS A 174 -15.63 25.51 5.44
N GLU A 175 -15.56 26.80 5.79
CA GLU A 175 -15.23 27.25 7.15
C GLU A 175 -16.26 26.79 8.18
N PHE A 176 -17.53 26.65 7.79
CA PHE A 176 -18.59 26.12 8.67
C PHE A 176 -18.35 24.66 9.07
N LEU A 177 -17.50 23.91 8.36
CA LEU A 177 -17.15 22.54 8.71
C LEU A 177 -16.10 22.49 9.83
N LEU A 178 -15.22 23.49 9.93
CA LEU A 178 -14.04 23.44 10.81
C LEU A 178 -14.36 23.12 12.28
N PRO A 179 -15.41 23.69 12.91
CA PRO A 179 -15.74 23.41 14.31
C PRO A 179 -16.08 21.93 14.60
N LEU A 180 -16.50 21.15 13.60
CA LEU A 180 -16.80 19.72 13.80
C LEU A 180 -15.63 18.93 14.38
N ARG A 181 -14.39 19.37 14.14
CA ARG A 181 -13.19 18.76 14.72
C ARG A 181 -13.29 18.62 16.23
N GLU A 182 -13.79 19.67 16.90
CA GLU A 182 -13.84 19.75 18.36
C GLU A 182 -15.13 19.14 18.92
N PHE A 183 -16.25 19.31 18.23
CA PHE A 183 -17.57 18.93 18.75
C PHE A 183 -18.05 17.54 18.30
N ALA A 184 -17.50 17.00 17.21
CA ALA A 184 -17.99 15.77 16.58
C ALA A 184 -16.88 15.01 15.83
N ALA A 185 -15.78 14.70 16.52
CA ALA A 185 -14.61 14.02 15.94
C ALA A 185 -14.92 12.67 15.27
N GLU A 186 -15.94 11.94 15.71
CA GLU A 186 -16.35 10.71 15.02
C GLU A 186 -17.00 10.99 13.65
N PHE A 187 -17.79 12.06 13.56
CA PHE A 187 -18.46 12.45 12.32
C PHE A 187 -17.45 12.93 11.27
N THR A 188 -16.39 13.63 11.70
CA THR A 188 -15.35 14.10 10.78
C THR A 188 -14.68 12.94 10.03
N VAL A 189 -14.54 11.77 10.66
CA VAL A 189 -14.00 10.57 10.00
C VAL A 189 -14.90 10.08 8.86
N TYR A 190 -16.21 10.02 9.09
CA TYR A 190 -17.17 9.71 8.03
C TYR A 190 -17.08 10.72 6.89
N PHE A 191 -17.01 12.01 7.21
CA PHE A 191 -16.88 13.06 6.23
C PHE A 191 -15.58 12.93 5.42
N LEU A 192 -14.42 12.78 6.08
CA LEU A 192 -13.14 12.64 5.39
C LEU A 192 -13.08 11.41 4.48
N ILE A 193 -13.76 10.32 4.86
CA ILE A 193 -13.79 9.10 4.05
C ILE A 193 -14.65 9.27 2.80
N PHE A 194 -15.85 9.87 2.94
CA PHE A 194 -16.83 9.89 1.86
C PHE A 194 -16.82 11.18 1.02
N ALA A 195 -16.35 12.31 1.53
CA ALA A 195 -16.51 13.60 0.88
C ALA A 195 -15.86 13.67 -0.51
N ILE A 196 -14.60 13.25 -0.61
CA ILE A 196 -13.87 13.24 -1.88
C ILE A 196 -14.29 12.12 -2.84
N GLN A 197 -15.15 11.21 -2.39
CA GLN A 197 -15.77 10.22 -3.28
C GLN A 197 -16.97 10.81 -4.04
N VAL A 198 -17.48 11.96 -3.59
CA VAL A 198 -18.62 12.67 -4.20
C VAL A 198 -18.11 13.71 -5.21
N HIS A 199 -17.06 14.44 -4.86
CA HIS A 199 -16.47 15.51 -5.66
C HIS A 199 -14.94 15.39 -5.66
N GLU A 200 -14.29 15.73 -6.78
CA GLU A 200 -12.83 15.73 -6.79
C GLU A 200 -12.28 16.74 -5.75
N PRO A 201 -11.21 16.40 -5.04
CA PRO A 201 -10.64 17.29 -4.05
C PRO A 201 -10.16 18.60 -4.68
N GLU A 202 -10.45 19.72 -4.00
CA GLU A 202 -10.06 21.08 -4.37
C GLU A 202 -9.48 21.81 -3.14
N ARG A 203 -9.29 23.13 -3.22
CA ARG A 203 -8.76 23.96 -2.12
C ARG A 203 -9.58 23.83 -0.83
N SER A 204 -10.90 23.93 -0.91
CA SER A 204 -11.79 23.79 0.26
C SER A 204 -11.59 22.47 0.99
N TRP A 205 -11.39 21.38 0.24
CA TRP A 205 -11.07 20.07 0.82
C TRP A 205 -9.71 20.07 1.48
N ALA A 206 -8.69 20.60 0.80
CA ALA A 206 -7.34 20.66 1.33
C ALA A 206 -7.31 21.34 2.70
N ILE A 207 -7.99 22.50 2.83
CA ILE A 207 -8.09 23.26 4.08
C ILE A 207 -8.70 22.40 5.19
N VAL A 208 -9.91 21.88 4.97
CA VAL A 208 -10.63 21.08 5.98
C VAL A 208 -9.83 19.84 6.38
N PHE A 209 -9.29 19.12 5.40
CA PHE A 209 -8.48 17.92 5.63
C PHE A 209 -7.22 18.23 6.45
N THR A 210 -6.48 19.29 6.09
CA THR A 210 -5.27 19.67 6.83
C THR A 210 -5.58 20.15 8.23
N GLU A 211 -6.61 20.97 8.41
CA GLU A 211 -6.97 21.55 9.71
C GLU A 211 -7.55 20.51 10.66
N TRP A 212 -8.30 19.52 10.18
CA TRP A 212 -8.87 18.48 11.04
C TRP A 212 -7.85 17.48 11.55
N LEU A 213 -6.82 17.18 10.76
CA LEU A 213 -5.79 16.20 11.12
C LEU A 213 -4.51 16.84 11.69
N ARG A 214 -4.46 18.18 11.74
CA ARG A 214 -3.35 18.96 12.29
C ARG A 214 -3.08 18.58 13.74
N ASP A 215 -1.82 18.59 14.16
CA ASP A 215 -1.35 18.34 15.54
C ASP A 215 -1.58 16.91 16.07
N ASP A 216 -2.81 16.39 16.02
CA ASP A 216 -3.16 15.05 16.48
C ASP A 216 -4.21 14.37 15.59
N ALA A 217 -3.77 13.38 14.82
CA ALA A 217 -4.64 12.52 14.01
C ALA A 217 -5.07 11.23 14.75
N THR A 218 -4.68 11.04 16.02
CA THR A 218 -5.02 9.82 16.79
C THR A 218 -6.53 9.55 16.88
N PRO A 219 -7.41 10.56 17.08
CA PRO A 219 -8.85 10.33 17.09
C PRO A 219 -9.37 9.74 15.77
N PHE A 220 -8.83 10.19 14.63
CA PHE A 220 -9.16 9.63 13.32
C PHE A 220 -8.80 8.13 13.26
N PHE A 221 -7.58 7.77 13.66
CA PHE A 221 -7.15 6.37 13.64
C PHE A 221 -7.93 5.49 14.62
N ALA A 222 -8.33 6.01 15.78
CA ALA A 222 -9.13 5.28 16.75
C ALA A 222 -10.48 4.84 16.15
N VAL A 223 -11.23 5.78 15.57
CA VAL A 223 -12.53 5.50 14.94
C VAL A 223 -12.38 4.56 13.75
N VAL A 224 -11.39 4.79 12.89
CA VAL A 224 -11.13 3.92 11.74
C VAL A 224 -10.78 2.50 12.17
N LYS A 225 -9.97 2.34 13.22
CA LYS A 225 -9.57 1.04 13.75
C LYS A 225 -10.74 0.26 14.34
N GLU A 226 -11.66 0.93 15.01
CA GLU A 226 -12.86 0.32 15.59
C GLU A 226 -13.90 -0.06 14.53
N ASN A 227 -13.87 0.61 13.37
CA ASN A 227 -14.83 0.42 12.29
C ASN A 227 -14.17 -0.18 11.03
N ASN A 228 -14.13 -1.51 10.95
CA ASN A 228 -13.55 -2.27 9.83
C ASN A 228 -14.05 -1.82 8.44
N PHE A 229 -15.29 -1.36 8.35
CA PHE A 229 -15.83 -0.85 7.09
C PHE A 229 -15.13 0.45 6.67
N LEU A 230 -15.03 1.41 7.59
CA LEU A 230 -14.33 2.67 7.35
C LEU A 230 -12.85 2.44 7.03
N ALA A 231 -12.19 1.52 7.75
CA ALA A 231 -10.82 1.13 7.45
C ALA A 231 -10.66 0.61 6.02
N LYS A 232 -11.58 -0.26 5.57
CA LYS A 232 -11.56 -0.81 4.22
C LYS A 232 -11.80 0.28 3.17
N GLU A 233 -12.85 1.08 3.32
CA GLU A 233 -13.19 2.16 2.38
C GLU A 233 -12.06 3.18 2.25
N PHE A 234 -11.48 3.59 3.38
CA PHE A 234 -10.36 4.52 3.37
C PHE A 234 -9.15 3.93 2.65
N ALA A 235 -8.76 2.71 3.02
CA ALA A 235 -7.59 2.06 2.42
C ALA A 235 -7.79 1.75 0.94
N SER A 236 -8.98 1.32 0.50
CA SER A 236 -9.20 0.90 -0.89
C SER A 236 -9.48 2.07 -1.84
N THR A 237 -10.11 3.13 -1.35
CA THR A 237 -10.74 4.15 -2.19
C THR A 237 -10.24 5.55 -1.83
N THR A 238 -10.54 6.03 -0.63
CA THR A 238 -10.31 7.44 -0.24
C THR A 238 -8.82 7.80 -0.28
N PHE A 239 -7.96 6.94 0.23
CA PHE A 239 -6.53 7.23 0.28
C PHE A 239 -5.90 7.38 -1.12
N ASN A 240 -6.37 6.61 -2.10
CA ASN A 240 -5.92 6.74 -3.48
C ASN A 240 -6.25 8.14 -4.04
N LEU A 241 -7.45 8.66 -3.74
CA LEU A 241 -7.86 10.01 -4.14
C LEU A 241 -7.06 11.11 -3.43
N ILE A 242 -6.77 10.93 -2.13
CA ILE A 242 -5.91 11.83 -1.35
C ILE A 242 -4.51 11.90 -1.96
N ALA A 243 -3.90 10.75 -2.27
CA ALA A 243 -2.57 10.66 -2.87
C ALA A 243 -2.55 11.21 -4.30
N LYS A 244 -3.60 10.96 -5.10
CA LYS A 244 -3.75 11.54 -6.45
C LYS A 244 -3.72 13.06 -6.39
N PHE A 245 -4.46 13.64 -5.45
CA PHE A 245 -4.56 15.09 -5.31
C PHE A 245 -3.25 15.70 -4.83
N ASP A 246 -2.55 15.08 -3.89
CA ASP A 246 -1.24 15.58 -3.42
C ASP A 246 -0.21 15.73 -4.56
N LEU A 247 -0.30 14.86 -5.57
CA LEU A 247 0.59 14.87 -6.75
C LEU A 247 0.17 15.84 -7.85
N LYS A 248 -1.10 16.25 -7.91
CA LYS A 248 -1.67 16.96 -9.07
C LYS A 248 -2.35 18.29 -8.74
N ASN A 249 -2.37 18.69 -7.46
CA ASN A 249 -3.08 19.90 -7.06
C ASN A 249 -2.37 21.18 -7.50
N SER A 250 -3.16 22.25 -7.63
CA SER A 250 -2.71 23.61 -7.93
C SER A 250 -2.91 24.54 -6.73
N LEU A 251 -2.64 24.06 -5.52
CA LEU A 251 -2.80 24.83 -4.28
C LEU A 251 -1.69 25.88 -4.15
N ASP A 252 -1.90 26.87 -3.29
CA ASP A 252 -0.81 27.76 -2.87
C ASP A 252 0.28 26.98 -2.11
N GLU A 253 1.52 27.45 -2.19
CA GLU A 253 2.69 26.73 -1.68
C GLU A 253 2.61 26.35 -0.20
N ASN A 254 2.01 27.21 0.64
CA ASN A 254 1.85 26.92 2.06
C ASN A 254 0.87 25.77 2.30
N LEU A 255 -0.30 25.83 1.68
CA LEU A 255 -1.32 24.79 1.81
C LEU A 255 -0.89 23.48 1.13
N LYS A 256 -0.22 23.58 -0.03
CA LYS A 256 0.38 22.45 -0.75
C LYS A 256 1.37 21.69 0.13
N LYS A 257 2.24 22.41 0.85
CA LYS A 257 3.21 21.82 1.79
C LYS A 257 2.52 21.18 2.99
N ALA A 258 1.58 21.89 3.63
CA ALA A 258 0.82 21.37 4.76
C ALA A 258 0.03 20.11 4.40
N TYR A 259 -0.59 20.09 3.21
CA TYR A 259 -1.29 18.92 2.70
C TYR A 259 -0.35 17.74 2.49
N HIS A 260 0.79 17.97 1.82
CA HIS A 260 1.79 16.93 1.60
C HIS A 260 2.31 16.32 2.91
N GLU A 261 2.67 17.16 3.90
CA GLU A 261 3.10 16.71 5.23
C GLU A 261 2.02 15.86 5.91
N MET A 262 0.75 16.23 5.76
CA MET A 262 -0.37 15.47 6.31
C MET A 262 -0.52 14.10 5.64
N VAL A 263 -0.39 14.03 4.31
CA VAL A 263 -0.48 12.75 3.58
C VAL A 263 0.67 11.81 3.96
N VAL A 264 1.89 12.34 4.12
CA VAL A 264 3.04 11.58 4.61
C VAL A 264 2.80 11.08 6.05
N SER A 265 2.27 11.94 6.92
CA SER A 265 1.88 11.56 8.30
C SER A 265 0.87 10.42 8.30
N LEU A 266 -0.12 10.45 7.40
CA LEU A 266 -1.11 9.39 7.26
C LEU A 266 -0.49 8.05 6.86
N TYR A 267 0.45 7.99 5.93
CA TYR A 267 1.16 6.74 5.60
C TYR A 267 1.82 6.13 6.84
N ASN A 268 2.58 6.95 7.58
CA ASN A 268 3.36 6.49 8.73
C ASN A 268 2.45 6.02 9.87
N ASN A 269 1.41 6.79 10.18
CA ASN A 269 0.48 6.46 11.24
C ASN A 269 -0.46 5.31 10.86
N TRP A 270 -0.86 5.19 9.59
CA TRP A 270 -1.65 4.05 9.12
C TRP A 270 -0.90 2.73 9.32
N LYS A 271 0.40 2.70 8.99
CA LYS A 271 1.28 1.55 9.27
C LYS A 271 1.28 1.17 10.75
N ARG A 272 1.39 2.18 11.62
CA ARG A 272 1.50 2.02 13.06
C ARG A 272 0.20 1.53 13.71
N PHE A 273 -0.94 2.10 13.33
CA PHE A 273 -2.21 1.89 14.02
C PHE A 273 -3.09 0.80 13.38
N ILE A 274 -3.08 0.68 12.04
CA ILE A 274 -3.96 -0.22 11.28
C ILE A 274 -3.16 -1.38 10.67
N GLY A 275 -2.03 -1.09 10.04
CA GLY A 275 -1.11 -2.09 9.49
C GLY A 275 -1.54 -2.74 8.18
N SER A 276 -2.77 -2.51 7.69
CA SER A 276 -3.21 -2.98 6.38
C SER A 276 -2.60 -2.14 5.24
N PRO A 277 -2.37 -2.72 4.05
CA PRO A 277 -1.86 -1.97 2.91
C PRO A 277 -2.88 -0.93 2.43
N LEU A 278 -2.40 0.28 2.14
CA LEU A 278 -3.18 1.33 1.48
C LEU A 278 -3.20 1.11 -0.04
N ASN A 279 -4.29 1.44 -0.72
CA ASN A 279 -4.34 1.48 -2.17
C ASN A 279 -3.65 2.75 -2.66
N VAL A 280 -2.60 2.57 -3.45
CA VAL A 280 -1.82 3.64 -4.08
C VAL A 280 -1.62 3.36 -5.57
N GLY A 281 -2.58 2.68 -6.19
CA GLY A 281 -2.56 2.33 -7.61
C GLY A 281 -2.38 3.56 -8.51
N VAL A 282 -2.85 4.73 -8.07
CA VAL A 282 -2.66 5.99 -8.81
C VAL A 282 -1.19 6.32 -9.06
N LEU A 283 -0.26 5.87 -8.21
CA LEU A 283 1.17 6.07 -8.44
C LEU A 283 1.62 5.45 -9.77
N VAL A 284 1.00 4.36 -10.20
CA VAL A 284 1.31 3.71 -11.49
C VAL A 284 0.81 4.54 -12.66
N ASP A 285 -0.35 5.19 -12.50
CA ASP A 285 -0.95 6.01 -13.55
C ASP A 285 -0.22 7.35 -13.69
N VAL A 286 0.02 8.05 -12.57
CA VAL A 286 0.80 9.31 -12.61
C VAL A 286 2.20 9.03 -13.12
N PHE A 287 2.80 7.88 -12.78
CA PHE A 287 4.10 7.46 -13.32
C PHE A 287 4.15 7.44 -14.86
N ARG A 288 3.09 7.00 -15.55
CA ARG A 288 3.06 7.02 -17.03
C ARG A 288 3.05 8.44 -17.59
N GLU A 289 2.53 9.39 -16.82
CA GLU A 289 2.48 10.80 -17.17
C GLU A 289 3.79 11.55 -16.81
N TYR A 290 4.55 11.05 -15.83
CA TYR A 290 5.78 11.67 -15.28
C TYR A 290 6.97 11.80 -16.25
N GLY A 291 6.87 11.35 -17.49
CA GLY A 291 7.85 11.66 -18.54
C GLY A 291 7.97 13.16 -18.89
N ARG A 292 7.16 14.05 -18.26
CA ARG A 292 7.01 15.47 -18.61
C ARG A 292 6.82 16.44 -17.41
N ILE A 293 7.36 16.16 -16.23
CA ILE A 293 7.01 16.93 -15.01
C ILE A 293 8.27 17.49 -14.31
N GLY A 294 8.12 18.67 -13.66
CA GLY A 294 9.18 19.41 -12.96
C GLY A 294 9.75 18.71 -11.71
N GLU A 295 10.86 19.23 -11.19
CA GLU A 295 11.71 18.59 -10.16
C GLU A 295 10.99 18.37 -8.81
N GLU A 296 10.11 19.28 -8.39
CA GLU A 296 9.36 19.19 -7.12
C GLU A 296 8.35 18.02 -7.13
N ASP A 297 7.59 17.87 -8.21
CA ASP A 297 6.60 16.80 -8.34
C ASP A 297 7.27 15.43 -8.44
N GLN A 298 8.48 15.37 -9.00
CA GLN A 298 9.30 14.15 -8.99
C GLN A 298 9.68 13.76 -7.56
N GLN A 299 10.10 14.71 -6.73
CA GLN A 299 10.46 14.45 -5.33
C GLN A 299 9.26 13.94 -4.52
N LYS A 300 8.08 14.56 -4.68
CA LYS A 300 6.83 14.09 -4.05
C LYS A 300 6.48 12.68 -4.50
N PHE A 301 6.51 12.41 -5.80
CA PHE A 301 6.27 11.08 -6.34
C PHE A 301 7.21 10.04 -5.73
N LEU A 302 8.51 10.33 -5.66
CA LEU A 302 9.49 9.42 -5.09
C LEU A 302 9.20 9.13 -3.62
N GLN A 303 8.81 10.14 -2.84
CA GLN A 303 8.46 9.97 -1.43
C GLN A 303 7.22 9.08 -1.26
N HIS A 304 6.15 9.33 -2.03
CA HIS A 304 4.96 8.46 -2.07
C HIS A 304 5.31 7.03 -2.45
N PHE A 305 6.15 6.85 -3.47
CA PHE A 305 6.58 5.54 -3.94
C PHE A 305 7.36 4.78 -2.87
N CYS A 306 8.23 5.45 -2.12
CA CYS A 306 8.99 4.84 -1.02
C CYS A 306 8.06 4.41 0.13
N LEU A 307 7.11 5.26 0.52
CA LEU A 307 6.14 4.97 1.59
C LEU A 307 5.21 3.81 1.19
N ALA A 308 4.74 3.80 -0.05
CA ALA A 308 3.95 2.71 -0.63
C ALA A 308 4.69 1.36 -0.56
N ASN A 309 5.99 1.34 -0.89
CA ASN A 309 6.82 0.14 -0.79
C ASN A 309 6.96 -0.34 0.67
N GLN A 310 7.23 0.57 1.60
CA GLN A 310 7.32 0.25 3.03
C GLN A 310 6.02 -0.33 3.61
N MET A 311 4.88 -0.02 2.98
CA MET A 311 3.54 -0.52 3.32
C MET A 311 3.15 -1.81 2.59
N LYS A 312 3.97 -2.28 1.63
CA LYS A 312 3.60 -3.36 0.70
C LYS A 312 2.28 -3.08 -0.03
N SER A 313 2.02 -1.80 -0.32
CA SER A 313 0.81 -1.30 -0.96
C SER A 313 0.73 -1.60 -2.46
N LEU A 314 1.86 -1.90 -3.10
CA LEU A 314 1.95 -2.27 -4.51
C LEU A 314 2.46 -3.71 -4.65
N PRO A 315 1.90 -4.51 -5.57
CA PRO A 315 2.46 -5.81 -5.91
C PRO A 315 3.91 -5.68 -6.41
N MET A 316 4.78 -6.60 -6.00
CA MET A 316 6.20 -6.58 -6.40
C MET A 316 6.41 -6.53 -7.92
N ALA A 317 5.57 -7.21 -8.71
CA ALA A 317 5.67 -7.20 -10.16
C ALA A 317 5.39 -5.82 -10.77
N GLU A 318 4.39 -5.11 -10.22
CA GLU A 318 4.01 -3.77 -10.66
C GLU A 318 5.06 -2.75 -10.23
N MET A 319 5.55 -2.87 -9.00
CA MET A 319 6.67 -2.07 -8.50
C MET A 319 7.92 -2.21 -9.39
N LYS A 320 8.26 -3.45 -9.80
CA LYS A 320 9.36 -3.72 -10.74
C LYS A 320 9.15 -3.05 -12.10
N ARG A 321 7.93 -3.12 -12.63
CA ARG A 321 7.58 -2.49 -13.91
C ARG A 321 7.78 -0.98 -13.84
N THR A 322 7.20 -0.33 -12.82
CA THR A 322 7.30 1.11 -12.58
C THR A 322 8.75 1.55 -12.40
N LEU A 323 9.53 0.82 -11.61
CA LEU A 323 10.97 1.09 -11.41
C LEU A 323 11.78 0.92 -12.70
N GLY A 324 11.47 -0.09 -13.52
CA GLY A 324 12.16 -0.34 -14.78
C GLY A 324 12.03 0.83 -15.75
N SER A 325 10.86 1.47 -15.78
CA SER A 325 10.52 2.55 -16.71
C SER A 325 10.89 3.96 -16.23
N LEU A 326 11.32 4.16 -14.97
CA LEU A 326 11.74 5.49 -14.48
C LEU A 326 12.94 6.04 -15.29
N PRO A 327 12.97 7.35 -15.58
CA PRO A 327 14.15 8.02 -16.13
C PRO A 327 15.39 7.79 -15.25
N VAL A 328 16.57 7.82 -15.87
CA VAL A 328 17.85 7.56 -15.17
C VAL A 328 18.07 8.55 -14.03
N ASP A 329 17.68 9.81 -14.21
CA ASP A 329 17.88 10.87 -13.22
C ASP A 329 17.00 10.67 -11.98
N VAL A 330 15.73 10.31 -12.18
CA VAL A 330 14.80 9.99 -11.09
C VAL A 330 15.22 8.73 -10.34
N LYS A 331 15.77 7.73 -11.04
CA LYS A 331 16.35 6.53 -10.41
C LYS A 331 17.53 6.85 -9.48
N ARG A 332 18.32 7.88 -9.80
CA ARG A 332 19.45 8.32 -8.97
C ARG A 332 19.01 9.06 -7.70
N ALA A 333 17.84 9.69 -7.73
CA ALA A 333 17.26 10.39 -6.59
C ALA A 333 16.52 9.46 -5.59
N LEU A 334 16.40 8.16 -5.88
CA LEU A 334 15.78 7.20 -4.97
C LEU A 334 16.63 7.02 -3.69
N PRO A 335 16.02 6.82 -2.50
CA PRO A 335 16.74 6.47 -1.29
C PRO A 335 17.56 5.19 -1.47
N THR A 336 18.73 5.12 -0.81
CA THR A 336 19.67 3.99 -0.90
C THR A 336 19.02 2.66 -0.55
N GLU A 337 17.99 2.65 0.30
CA GLU A 337 17.21 1.47 0.67
C GLU A 337 16.41 0.91 -0.52
N VAL A 338 15.75 1.78 -1.28
CA VAL A 338 15.00 1.40 -2.49
C VAL A 338 15.97 1.04 -3.62
N ILE A 339 17.08 1.76 -3.75
CA ILE A 339 18.16 1.41 -4.70
C ILE A 339 18.75 0.04 -4.35
N SER A 340 19.04 -0.24 -3.08
CA SER A 340 19.58 -1.54 -2.65
C SER A 340 18.60 -2.68 -2.92
N MET A 341 17.29 -2.45 -2.75
CA MET A 341 16.25 -3.40 -3.17
C MET A 341 16.21 -3.54 -4.69
N ILE A 342 16.37 -2.48 -5.48
CA ILE A 342 16.45 -2.53 -6.95
C ILE A 342 17.68 -3.32 -7.42
N GLU A 343 18.84 -3.11 -6.78
CA GLU A 343 20.11 -3.74 -7.11
C GLU A 343 20.18 -5.21 -6.68
N LEU A 344 19.58 -5.55 -5.52
CA LEU A 344 19.34 -6.94 -5.11
C LEU A 344 18.35 -7.65 -6.06
N ASN A 345 17.39 -6.93 -6.65
CA ASN A 345 16.35 -7.49 -7.53
C ASN A 345 16.73 -7.56 -9.02
N LYS A 346 17.89 -7.04 -9.42
CA LYS A 346 18.51 -7.32 -10.73
C LYS A 346 19.49 -8.50 -10.64
N MET A 347 19.11 -9.57 -9.95
CA MET A 347 19.83 -10.84 -10.03
C MET A 347 19.29 -11.66 -11.19
N ASN A 348 20.13 -11.92 -12.18
CA ASN A 348 19.87 -12.90 -13.22
C ASN A 348 20.91 -14.02 -13.10
N ALA A 349 20.45 -15.26 -13.01
CA ALA A 349 21.31 -16.43 -12.89
C ALA A 349 21.03 -17.37 -14.05
N GLU A 350 22.05 -17.65 -14.85
CA GLU A 350 22.04 -18.70 -15.86
C GLU A 350 22.84 -19.89 -15.33
N LEU A 351 22.14 -20.99 -15.05
CA LEU A 351 22.74 -22.25 -14.61
C LEU A 351 23.23 -23.06 -15.80
N HIS A 352 24.29 -23.84 -15.59
CA HIS A 352 24.94 -24.66 -16.61
C HIS A 352 25.45 -23.88 -17.83
N SER A 353 25.96 -22.66 -17.62
CA SER A 353 26.48 -21.77 -18.67
C SER A 353 27.76 -22.27 -19.34
N SER A 354 28.50 -23.19 -18.71
CA SER A 354 29.70 -23.81 -19.26
C SER A 354 29.52 -25.32 -19.45
N GLY A 355 29.42 -25.77 -20.71
CA GLY A 355 29.24 -27.19 -21.03
C GLY A 355 30.44 -28.11 -20.73
N ARG A 356 31.55 -27.58 -20.21
CA ARG A 356 32.73 -28.37 -19.79
C ARG A 356 32.76 -28.66 -18.29
N ALA A 357 31.94 -27.94 -17.51
CA ALA A 357 31.92 -28.07 -16.06
C ALA A 357 30.79 -29.00 -15.60
N ASP A 358 31.02 -29.72 -14.50
CA ASP A 358 30.00 -30.59 -13.91
C ASP A 358 28.83 -29.75 -13.35
N GLY A 359 29.12 -28.55 -12.84
CA GLY A 359 28.13 -27.49 -12.66
C GLY A 359 28.71 -26.11 -12.91
N SER A 360 27.88 -25.19 -13.38
CA SER A 360 28.29 -23.80 -13.60
C SER A 360 27.14 -22.82 -13.40
N CYS A 361 27.49 -21.58 -13.09
CA CYS A 361 26.53 -20.50 -12.94
C CYS A 361 27.15 -19.19 -13.44
N LEU A 362 26.43 -18.51 -14.34
CA LEU A 362 26.69 -17.11 -14.68
C LEU A 362 25.69 -16.26 -13.89
N LEU A 363 26.18 -15.47 -12.94
CA LEU A 363 25.36 -14.58 -12.13
C LEU A 363 25.65 -13.13 -12.48
N GLN A 364 24.59 -12.41 -12.85
CA GLN A 364 24.63 -10.97 -13.08
C GLN A 364 23.90 -10.26 -11.94
N GLN A 365 24.56 -9.30 -11.29
CA GLN A 365 24.00 -8.52 -10.19
C GLN A 365 24.56 -7.09 -10.20
N GLY A 366 23.68 -6.08 -10.28
CA GLY A 366 24.07 -4.67 -10.11
C GLY A 366 25.15 -4.14 -11.08
N GLY A 367 25.22 -4.66 -12.30
CA GLY A 367 26.27 -4.31 -13.27
C GLY A 367 27.57 -5.10 -13.14
N THR A 368 27.62 -6.08 -12.24
CA THR A 368 28.69 -7.09 -12.18
C THR A 368 28.22 -8.41 -12.76
N CYS A 369 29.14 -9.19 -13.32
CA CYS A 369 28.90 -10.49 -13.90
C CYS A 369 30.02 -11.45 -13.48
N PHE A 370 29.64 -12.53 -12.80
CA PHE A 370 30.55 -13.56 -12.31
C PHE A 370 30.20 -14.93 -12.89
N LEU A 371 31.22 -15.65 -13.33
CA LEU A 371 31.10 -17.04 -13.76
C LEU A 371 31.74 -17.95 -12.70
N ALA A 372 30.93 -18.81 -12.12
CA ALA A 372 31.38 -19.89 -11.25
C ALA A 372 31.31 -21.23 -12.00
N ALA A 373 32.33 -22.06 -11.84
CA ALA A 373 32.39 -23.40 -12.42
C ALA A 373 32.95 -24.38 -11.38
N VAL A 374 32.29 -25.52 -11.25
CA VAL A 374 32.62 -26.60 -10.32
C VAL A 374 32.86 -27.87 -11.12
N ASN A 375 33.99 -28.52 -10.85
CA ASN A 375 34.39 -29.79 -11.44
C ASN A 375 34.68 -30.81 -10.35
N GLY A 376 34.00 -31.94 -10.42
CA GLY A 376 34.11 -33.06 -9.51
C GLY A 376 32.87 -33.28 -8.65
N PRO A 377 32.98 -34.18 -7.66
CA PRO A 377 34.22 -34.78 -7.14
C PRO A 377 34.99 -35.66 -8.14
N ARG A 378 36.32 -35.47 -8.28
CA ARG A 378 37.19 -36.29 -9.14
C ARG A 378 38.34 -36.88 -8.34
N LEU A 379 38.98 -37.94 -8.84
CA LEU A 379 40.14 -38.52 -8.17
C LEU A 379 41.25 -37.45 -7.99
N CYS A 380 41.72 -37.26 -6.76
CA CYS A 380 42.83 -36.35 -6.50
C CYS A 380 44.17 -37.04 -6.86
N PRO A 381 45.20 -36.34 -7.36
CA PRO A 381 46.53 -36.93 -7.51
C PRO A 381 47.11 -37.40 -6.17
N MET A 382 47.82 -38.54 -6.13
CA MET A 382 48.29 -39.16 -4.88
C MET A 382 48.98 -38.19 -3.93
N TYR A 383 49.91 -37.37 -4.44
CA TYR A 383 50.70 -36.41 -3.65
C TYR A 383 49.89 -35.24 -3.06
N LYS A 384 48.62 -35.07 -3.45
CA LYS A 384 47.72 -34.00 -2.98
C LYS A 384 46.49 -34.55 -2.26
N ARG A 385 46.34 -35.87 -2.11
CA ARG A 385 45.16 -36.48 -1.49
C ARG A 385 45.06 -36.18 -0.01
N ASP A 386 43.85 -35.91 0.42
CA ASP A 386 43.44 -36.08 1.81
C ASP A 386 42.78 -37.47 1.92
N HIS A 387 43.21 -38.26 2.91
CA HIS A 387 42.73 -39.62 3.08
C HIS A 387 41.35 -39.71 3.73
N GLU A 388 40.97 -38.70 4.50
CA GLU A 388 39.75 -38.68 5.31
C GLU A 388 38.69 -37.77 4.72
N ASN A 389 39.09 -36.72 4.01
CA ASN A 389 38.19 -35.68 3.53
C ASN A 389 38.33 -35.41 2.02
N LEU A 390 37.27 -34.85 1.43
CA LEU A 390 37.28 -34.24 0.11
C LEU A 390 38.19 -33.00 0.11
N LYS A 391 39.15 -32.95 -0.81
CA LYS A 391 40.01 -31.78 -0.98
C LYS A 391 39.35 -30.72 -1.86
N ILE A 392 39.15 -29.52 -1.33
CA ILE A 392 38.55 -28.40 -2.08
C ILE A 392 39.66 -27.47 -2.59
N ASN A 393 39.78 -27.36 -3.91
CA ASN A 393 40.68 -26.42 -4.57
C ASN A 393 39.87 -25.27 -5.16
N LEU A 394 39.98 -24.09 -4.55
CA LEU A 394 39.38 -22.86 -5.04
C LEU A 394 40.40 -22.02 -5.82
N ALA A 395 39.99 -21.48 -6.97
CA ALA A 395 40.72 -20.43 -7.66
C ALA A 395 39.78 -19.25 -8.00
N TYR A 396 40.11 -18.07 -7.48
CA TYR A 396 39.42 -16.82 -7.81
C TYR A 396 40.24 -16.00 -8.81
N ARG A 397 39.61 -15.56 -9.90
CA ARG A 397 40.25 -14.73 -10.94
C ARG A 397 39.49 -13.41 -11.11
N ASN A 398 40.17 -12.31 -10.82
CA ASN A 398 39.68 -10.96 -11.12
C ASN A 398 39.86 -10.67 -12.63
N LYS A 399 39.02 -9.79 -13.18
CA LYS A 399 39.13 -9.25 -14.55
C LYS A 399 40.50 -8.59 -14.78
N VAL A 400 41.00 -7.82 -13.81
CA VAL A 400 42.33 -7.20 -13.86
C VAL A 400 43.33 -8.15 -13.21
N ARG A 401 44.20 -8.78 -14.02
CA ARG A 401 45.21 -9.77 -13.59
C ARG A 401 46.23 -9.27 -12.55
N LYS A 402 46.18 -8.00 -12.14
CA LYS A 402 47.18 -7.36 -11.27
C LYS A 402 46.94 -7.54 -9.77
N ASN A 403 45.72 -7.83 -9.30
CA ASN A 403 45.42 -7.93 -7.85
C ASN A 403 44.65 -9.23 -7.52
N VAL A 404 45.36 -10.21 -6.94
CA VAL A 404 44.70 -11.38 -6.35
C VAL A 404 44.02 -10.94 -5.06
N ASN A 405 42.67 -10.99 -5.02
CA ASN A 405 41.91 -10.67 -3.82
C ASN A 405 41.98 -11.82 -2.81
N ARG A 406 43.13 -11.96 -2.14
CA ARG A 406 43.41 -13.04 -1.17
C ARG A 406 42.39 -13.11 -0.02
N LYS A 407 41.83 -11.96 0.38
CA LYS A 407 40.82 -11.91 1.45
C LYS A 407 39.53 -12.63 1.03
N LEU A 408 39.05 -12.36 -0.19
CA LEU A 408 37.88 -13.04 -0.74
C LEU A 408 38.14 -14.53 -0.96
N GLU A 409 39.31 -14.90 -1.48
CA GLU A 409 39.65 -16.31 -1.67
C GLU A 409 39.69 -17.07 -0.33
N CYS A 410 40.25 -16.46 0.72
CA CYS A 410 40.25 -17.02 2.07
C CYS A 410 38.83 -17.17 2.63
N LEU A 411 38.00 -16.12 2.50
CA LEU A 411 36.60 -16.17 2.94
C LEU A 411 35.82 -17.27 2.23
N LEU A 412 35.92 -17.36 0.90
CA LEU A 412 35.25 -18.39 0.10
C LEU A 412 35.76 -19.79 0.47
N ARG A 413 37.07 -19.97 0.66
CA ARG A 413 37.65 -21.26 1.06
C ARG A 413 37.07 -21.73 2.39
N ASN A 414 37.05 -20.86 3.39
CA ASN A 414 36.48 -21.18 4.71
C ASN A 414 34.98 -21.51 4.60
N VAL A 415 34.22 -20.71 3.85
CA VAL A 415 32.78 -20.97 3.63
C VAL A 415 32.56 -22.33 2.96
N LEU A 416 33.35 -22.67 1.94
CA LEU A 416 33.26 -23.96 1.24
C LEU A 416 33.66 -25.14 2.14
N GLU A 417 34.69 -24.97 2.96
CA GLU A 417 35.15 -26.01 3.89
C GLU A 417 34.12 -26.35 4.96
N HIS A 418 33.22 -25.42 5.30
CA HIS A 418 32.10 -25.64 6.22
C HIS A 418 30.82 -26.07 5.51
N ALA A 419 30.56 -25.56 4.30
CA ALA A 419 29.30 -25.82 3.59
C ALA A 419 29.27 -27.18 2.90
N VAL A 420 30.40 -27.68 2.38
CA VAL A 420 30.47 -28.95 1.62
C VAL A 420 30.65 -30.14 2.57
N ASP A 421 29.89 -31.21 2.35
CA ASP A 421 30.09 -32.46 3.11
C ASP A 421 31.32 -33.21 2.60
N LYS A 422 32.44 -33.00 3.28
CA LYS A 422 33.75 -33.54 2.87
C LYS A 422 33.90 -35.03 3.16
N LYS A 423 33.10 -35.61 4.07
CA LYS A 423 33.26 -37.00 4.51
C LYS A 423 32.72 -38.00 3.50
N LEU A 424 31.83 -37.56 2.61
CA LEU A 424 31.23 -38.42 1.58
C LEU A 424 32.21 -38.81 0.47
N PHE A 425 33.28 -38.04 0.25
CA PHE A 425 34.20 -38.23 -0.88
C PHE A 425 35.69 -38.19 -0.47
N PRO A 426 36.16 -39.10 0.39
CA PRO A 426 37.57 -39.17 0.77
C PRO A 426 38.47 -39.47 -0.45
N ARG A 427 39.71 -38.95 -0.45
CA ARG A 427 40.71 -39.12 -1.52
C ARG A 427 40.33 -38.49 -2.88
N GLN A 428 39.21 -37.79 -2.95
CA GLN A 428 38.77 -37.05 -4.12
C GLN A 428 39.08 -35.57 -3.96
N GLN A 429 38.95 -34.82 -5.05
CA GLN A 429 39.07 -33.37 -5.07
C GLN A 429 37.90 -32.74 -5.79
N LEU A 430 37.52 -31.56 -5.31
CA LEU A 430 36.56 -30.66 -5.93
C LEU A 430 37.31 -29.42 -6.41
N MET A 431 37.19 -29.09 -7.69
CA MET A 431 37.82 -27.91 -8.28
C MET A 431 36.76 -26.83 -8.51
N CYS A 432 36.85 -25.75 -7.74
CA CYS A 432 35.95 -24.63 -7.77
C CYS A 432 36.67 -23.41 -8.37
N ASN A 433 36.13 -22.85 -9.45
CA ASN A 433 36.68 -21.67 -10.10
C ASN A 433 35.63 -20.55 -10.10
N VAL A 434 36.04 -19.33 -9.75
CA VAL A 434 35.23 -18.12 -9.91
C VAL A 434 35.99 -17.12 -10.75
N GLN A 435 35.33 -16.58 -11.77
CA GLN A 435 35.90 -15.57 -12.65
C GLN A 435 34.97 -14.36 -12.74
N GLU A 436 35.53 -13.18 -12.50
CA GLU A 436 34.88 -11.90 -12.76
C GLU A 436 34.97 -11.57 -14.25
N ILE A 437 33.82 -11.45 -14.92
CA ILE A 437 33.72 -11.14 -16.36
C ILE A 437 33.49 -9.64 -16.54
N GLU A 438 32.53 -9.10 -15.79
CA GLU A 438 32.13 -7.70 -15.85
C GLU A 438 32.01 -7.15 -14.43
N GLY A 439 32.50 -5.93 -14.22
CA GLY A 439 32.61 -5.34 -12.89
C GLY A 439 33.95 -4.64 -12.68
N ALA A 440 33.88 -3.48 -12.05
CA ALA A 440 35.02 -2.77 -11.47
C ALA A 440 34.63 -2.29 -10.06
N SER A 441 33.74 -3.03 -9.40
CA SER A 441 33.15 -2.65 -8.11
C SER A 441 33.80 -3.42 -6.96
N GLU A 442 33.87 -2.81 -5.78
CA GLU A 442 34.31 -3.46 -4.53
C GLU A 442 33.35 -4.56 -4.05
N ASN A 443 32.17 -4.69 -4.66
CA ASN A 443 31.17 -5.69 -4.30
C ASN A 443 31.57 -7.10 -4.78
N VAL A 444 31.93 -7.94 -3.81
CA VAL A 444 32.31 -9.35 -4.04
C VAL A 444 31.24 -10.36 -3.61
N ALA A 445 30.10 -9.91 -3.08
CA ALA A 445 29.01 -10.79 -2.67
C ALA A 445 28.44 -11.66 -3.82
N PRO A 446 28.29 -11.15 -5.07
CA PRO A 446 27.80 -11.97 -6.18
C PRO A 446 28.72 -13.16 -6.50
N ALA A 447 30.03 -13.05 -6.26
CA ALA A 447 30.97 -14.16 -6.44
C ALA A 447 30.65 -15.35 -5.51
N ILE A 448 30.26 -15.06 -4.28
CA ILE A 448 29.85 -16.06 -3.27
C ILE A 448 28.53 -16.71 -3.68
N ASN A 449 27.57 -15.90 -4.14
CA ASN A 449 26.27 -16.39 -4.59
C ASN A 449 26.37 -17.28 -5.83
N ALA A 450 27.21 -16.88 -6.81
CA ALA A 450 27.46 -17.67 -8.01
C ALA A 450 28.08 -19.04 -7.68
N MET A 451 29.01 -19.09 -6.72
CA MET A 451 29.62 -20.34 -6.27
C MET A 451 28.59 -21.28 -5.62
N CYS A 452 27.71 -20.77 -4.76
CA CYS A 452 26.64 -21.57 -4.15
C CYS A 452 25.72 -22.18 -5.21
N LEU A 453 25.29 -21.38 -6.18
CA LEU A 453 24.46 -21.85 -7.31
C LEU A 453 25.19 -22.88 -8.19
N ALA A 454 26.49 -22.71 -8.45
CA ALA A 454 27.27 -23.67 -9.24
C ALA A 454 27.45 -25.02 -8.51
N LEU A 455 27.57 -25.02 -7.18
CA LEU A 455 27.60 -26.25 -6.38
C LEU A 455 26.27 -26.99 -6.41
N LEU A 456 25.15 -26.25 -6.36
CA LEU A 456 23.81 -26.79 -6.53
C LEU A 456 23.59 -27.33 -7.94
N ASP A 457 24.12 -26.65 -8.96
CA ASP A 457 24.06 -27.10 -10.35
C ASP A 457 24.80 -28.43 -10.55
N ALA A 458 25.97 -28.58 -9.92
CA ALA A 458 26.81 -29.78 -9.92
C ALA A 458 26.28 -30.90 -9.00
N ALA A 459 25.21 -30.65 -8.24
CA ALA A 459 24.66 -31.57 -7.24
C ALA A 459 25.70 -32.06 -6.21
N VAL A 460 26.62 -31.17 -5.79
CA VAL A 460 27.57 -31.46 -4.71
C VAL A 460 26.80 -31.48 -3.37
N PRO A 461 26.95 -32.53 -2.54
CA PRO A 461 26.33 -32.56 -1.22
C PRO A 461 26.83 -31.43 -0.30
N LEU A 462 25.89 -30.63 0.21
CA LEU A 462 26.13 -29.51 1.12
C LEU A 462 25.42 -29.75 2.46
N HIS A 463 26.05 -29.37 3.56
CA HIS A 463 25.40 -29.30 4.88
C HIS A 463 24.36 -28.17 4.92
N HIS A 464 24.66 -27.04 4.29
CA HIS A 464 23.75 -25.89 4.20
C HIS A 464 24.05 -25.05 2.96
N LEU A 465 23.04 -24.32 2.48
CA LEU A 465 23.24 -23.24 1.52
C LEU A 465 23.98 -22.07 2.17
N PHE A 466 24.59 -21.23 1.36
CA PHE A 466 25.16 -19.97 1.82
C PHE A 466 24.90 -18.85 0.82
N CYS A 467 24.72 -17.62 1.30
CA CYS A 467 24.61 -16.44 0.46
C CYS A 467 25.47 -15.30 1.02
N GLY A 468 26.08 -14.53 0.14
CA GLY A 468 26.80 -13.31 0.46
C GLY A 468 25.93 -12.08 0.23
N VAL A 469 25.97 -11.14 1.17
CA VAL A 469 25.35 -9.82 1.07
C VAL A 469 26.43 -8.76 1.26
N HIS A 470 26.45 -7.75 0.40
CA HIS A 470 27.33 -6.60 0.52
C HIS A 470 26.54 -5.38 0.96
N ILE A 471 27.01 -4.68 2.00
CA ILE A 471 26.44 -3.45 2.50
C ILE A 471 27.55 -2.42 2.60
N SER A 472 27.35 -1.25 1.98
CA SER A 472 28.19 -0.07 2.17
C SER A 472 27.51 0.90 3.12
N VAL A 473 28.27 1.45 4.06
CA VAL A 473 27.84 2.49 5.00
C VAL A 473 28.74 3.70 4.76
N GLY A 474 28.14 4.84 4.39
CA GLY A 474 28.84 6.10 4.15
C GLY A 474 27.88 7.28 4.14
N SER A 475 28.39 8.48 4.43
CA SER A 475 27.60 9.72 4.47
C SER A 475 27.03 10.08 3.09
N SER A 476 25.75 10.49 3.09
CA SER A 476 24.98 10.98 1.95
C SER A 476 25.77 11.98 1.08
N LEU A 477 25.67 11.85 -0.25
CA LEU A 477 26.36 12.72 -1.21
C LEU A 477 25.50 13.91 -1.61
N GLU A 478 26.12 15.10 -1.58
CA GLU A 478 25.71 16.26 -2.37
C GLU A 478 25.98 16.02 -3.88
N PRO A 479 25.15 16.60 -4.78
CA PRO A 479 25.29 16.40 -6.22
C PRO A 479 26.51 17.17 -6.78
N GLY A 480 27.56 16.47 -7.23
CA GLY A 480 28.60 17.14 -8.02
C GLY A 480 29.95 16.45 -8.28
N THR A 481 30.33 15.35 -7.61
CA THR A 481 31.66 14.75 -7.80
C THR A 481 31.65 13.24 -8.07
N GLN A 482 32.48 12.83 -9.03
CA GLN A 482 32.66 11.44 -9.46
C GLN A 482 33.28 10.59 -8.34
N LYS A 483 32.57 9.52 -7.95
CA LYS A 483 33.02 8.38 -7.13
C LYS A 483 33.70 8.75 -5.80
N VAL A 484 32.89 9.13 -4.80
CA VAL A 484 33.32 9.09 -3.40
C VAL A 484 33.30 7.63 -2.91
N LYS A 485 34.42 7.21 -2.32
CA LYS A 485 34.62 5.87 -1.77
C LYS A 485 33.82 5.75 -0.46
N PRO A 486 33.10 4.65 -0.19
CA PRO A 486 32.34 4.50 1.06
C PRO A 486 33.27 4.51 2.28
N ASP A 487 32.79 5.06 3.40
CA ASP A 487 33.54 5.10 4.68
C ASP A 487 33.84 3.69 5.19
N CYS A 488 32.86 2.80 5.10
CA CYS A 488 33.05 1.37 5.29
C CYS A 488 32.13 0.50 4.45
N SER A 489 32.55 -0.74 4.22
CA SER A 489 31.76 -1.77 3.55
C SER A 489 31.93 -3.13 4.23
N PHE A 490 30.84 -3.88 4.25
CA PHE A 490 30.75 -5.20 4.84
C PHE A 490 30.27 -6.21 3.79
N VAL A 491 30.95 -7.35 3.74
CA VAL A 491 30.50 -8.56 3.06
C VAL A 491 30.18 -9.58 4.13
N LEU A 492 28.90 -9.90 4.27
CA LEU A 492 28.39 -10.82 5.29
C LEU A 492 27.85 -12.07 4.58
N VAL A 493 28.25 -13.24 5.07
CA VAL A 493 27.85 -14.54 4.52
C VAL A 493 26.95 -15.23 5.52
N PHE A 494 25.75 -15.60 5.06
CA PHE A 494 24.74 -16.24 5.89
C PHE A 494 24.47 -17.67 5.41
N LYS A 495 24.14 -18.56 6.35
CA LYS A 495 23.44 -19.82 6.09
C LYS A 495 21.97 -19.70 6.49
N PRO A 496 21.03 -20.44 5.88
CA PRO A 496 19.63 -20.44 6.27
C PRO A 496 19.46 -20.85 7.74
N SER A 497 18.62 -20.15 8.48
CA SER A 497 18.23 -20.51 9.85
C SER A 497 16.73 -20.34 10.02
N ILE A 498 16.08 -21.31 10.66
CA ILE A 498 14.63 -21.27 10.91
C ILE A 498 14.29 -20.20 11.97
N VAL A 499 15.21 -19.97 12.92
CA VAL A 499 14.96 -19.09 14.08
C VAL A 499 15.27 -17.63 13.78
N SER A 500 16.37 -17.37 13.07
CA SER A 500 16.85 -16.01 12.79
C SER A 500 16.72 -15.60 11.32
N GLY A 501 16.15 -16.45 10.46
CA GLY A 501 16.11 -16.25 9.00
C GLY A 501 17.46 -16.49 8.30
N GLY A 502 18.56 -16.07 8.93
CA GLY A 502 19.92 -16.37 8.52
C GLY A 502 20.89 -16.31 9.71
N GLU A 503 21.86 -17.23 9.74
CA GLU A 503 22.95 -17.26 10.73
C GLU A 503 24.25 -16.86 10.03
N LEU A 504 25.00 -15.93 10.63
CA LEU A 504 26.25 -15.42 10.06
C LEU A 504 27.35 -16.50 10.18
N ILE A 505 27.96 -16.85 9.04
CA ILE A 505 29.05 -17.84 8.97
C ILE A 505 30.38 -17.24 8.54
N GLY A 506 30.38 -16.02 8.01
CA GLY A 506 31.60 -15.33 7.61
C GLY A 506 31.35 -13.85 7.40
N SER A 507 32.35 -13.04 7.70
CA SER A 507 32.31 -11.60 7.49
C SER A 507 33.65 -11.09 7.01
N MET A 508 33.62 -10.12 6.09
CA MET A 508 34.78 -9.35 5.69
C MET A 508 34.39 -7.88 5.67
N ASN A 509 35.26 -7.02 6.18
CA ASN A 509 35.04 -5.58 6.21
C ASN A 509 36.18 -4.83 5.49
N THR A 510 35.84 -3.67 4.97
CA THR A 510 36.79 -2.69 4.43
C THR A 510 36.43 -1.32 5.02
N GLY A 511 37.42 -0.55 5.46
CA GLY A 511 37.19 0.74 6.11
C GLY A 511 37.01 0.64 7.64
N ALA A 512 36.92 1.81 8.28
CA ALA A 512 36.73 1.96 9.73
C ALA A 512 35.25 2.12 10.04
N PHE A 513 34.77 1.50 11.12
CA PHE A 513 33.35 1.47 11.46
C PHE A 513 33.14 1.42 12.97
N THR A 514 31.96 1.87 13.41
CA THR A 514 31.51 1.75 14.80
C THR A 514 30.68 0.48 15.01
N MET A 515 30.59 0.00 16.25
CA MET A 515 29.78 -1.19 16.57
C MET A 515 28.30 -1.00 16.21
N ALA A 516 27.76 0.21 16.41
CA ALA A 516 26.38 0.53 16.04
C ALA A 516 26.13 0.40 14.53
N GLN A 517 27.08 0.88 13.70
CA GLN A 517 27.01 0.73 12.24
C GLN A 517 27.08 -0.73 11.81
N TYR A 518 27.89 -1.54 12.50
CA TYR A 518 27.97 -2.97 12.24
C TYR A 518 26.67 -3.71 12.56
N GLU A 519 26.05 -3.43 13.71
CA GLU A 519 24.77 -4.04 14.10
C GLU A 519 23.63 -3.65 13.15
N GLU A 520 23.58 -2.39 12.72
CA GLU A 520 22.61 -1.93 11.74
C GLU A 520 22.81 -2.62 10.38
N ALA A 521 24.05 -2.70 9.91
CA ALA A 521 24.40 -3.41 8.69
C ALA A 521 24.03 -4.90 8.79
N LEU A 522 24.29 -5.55 9.92
CA LEU A 522 23.97 -6.97 10.13
C LEU A 522 22.47 -7.23 10.03
N LYS A 523 21.63 -6.40 10.68
CA LYS A 523 20.16 -6.49 10.58
C LYS A 523 19.67 -6.28 9.15
N LYS A 524 20.20 -5.27 8.45
CA LYS A 524 19.88 -5.01 7.04
C LYS A 524 20.27 -6.21 6.17
N ALA A 525 21.46 -6.77 6.38
CA ALA A 525 21.97 -7.89 5.59
C ALA A 525 21.17 -9.18 5.79
N GLN A 526 20.73 -9.45 7.01
CA GLN A 526 19.92 -10.61 7.34
C GLN A 526 18.58 -10.60 6.58
N ASN A 527 17.93 -9.44 6.50
CA ASN A 527 16.71 -9.28 5.72
C ASN A 527 16.94 -9.47 4.21
N SER A 528 18.06 -8.96 3.69
CA SER A 528 18.44 -9.15 2.29
C SER A 528 18.81 -10.60 1.97
N ALA A 529 19.46 -11.31 2.89
CA ALA A 529 19.87 -12.70 2.72
C ALA A 529 18.68 -13.63 2.43
N LEU A 530 17.54 -13.41 3.10
CA LEU A 530 16.30 -14.15 2.86
C LEU A 530 15.85 -14.04 1.40
N GLN A 531 15.86 -12.83 0.83
CA GLN A 531 15.47 -12.61 -0.56
C GLN A 531 16.40 -13.34 -1.55
N ILE A 532 17.69 -13.43 -1.24
CA ILE A 532 18.66 -14.16 -2.06
C ILE A 532 18.43 -15.68 -1.98
N PHE A 533 18.10 -16.21 -0.81
CA PHE A 533 17.74 -17.63 -0.68
C PHE A 533 16.46 -17.97 -1.44
N ASP A 534 15.47 -17.09 -1.41
CA ASP A 534 14.24 -17.24 -2.20
C ASP A 534 14.58 -17.27 -3.69
N PHE A 535 15.44 -16.36 -4.15
CA PHE A 535 15.95 -16.34 -5.52
C PHE A 535 16.68 -17.64 -5.90
N PHE A 536 17.51 -18.21 -5.03
CA PHE A 536 18.17 -19.51 -5.31
C PHE A 536 17.15 -20.63 -5.53
N ARG A 537 16.09 -20.67 -4.71
CA ARG A 537 15.02 -21.66 -4.88
C ARG A 537 14.29 -21.47 -6.20
N GLU A 538 13.99 -20.22 -6.57
CA GLU A 538 13.37 -19.90 -7.87
C GLU A 538 14.27 -20.26 -9.06
N ALA A 539 15.56 -19.93 -9.01
CA ALA A 539 16.52 -20.22 -10.07
C ALA A 539 16.67 -21.73 -10.31
N MET A 540 16.76 -22.52 -9.24
CA MET A 540 16.81 -23.98 -9.33
C MET A 540 15.49 -24.56 -9.82
N ALA A 541 14.34 -24.07 -9.32
CA ALA A 541 13.02 -24.51 -9.78
C ALA A 541 12.84 -24.30 -11.29
N LYS A 542 13.25 -23.14 -11.83
CA LYS A 542 13.21 -22.86 -13.27
C LYS A 542 14.01 -23.89 -14.08
N LYS A 543 15.22 -24.26 -13.62
CA LYS A 543 16.05 -25.30 -14.27
C LYS A 543 15.34 -26.65 -14.30
N PHE A 544 14.70 -27.06 -13.21
CA PHE A 544 13.96 -28.32 -13.16
C PHE A 544 12.74 -28.29 -14.08
N THR A 545 11.97 -27.21 -14.10
CA THR A 545 10.79 -27.08 -14.98
C THR A 545 11.16 -27.11 -16.46
N VAL A 546 12.28 -26.48 -16.85
CA VAL A 546 12.77 -26.49 -18.25
C VAL A 546 13.30 -27.87 -18.68
N LYS A 547 13.78 -28.71 -17.75
CA LYS A 547 14.24 -30.08 -18.05
C LYS A 547 13.14 -31.15 -17.89
N LEU A 548 12.08 -30.86 -17.13
CA LEU A 548 10.92 -31.75 -16.92
C LEU A 548 9.87 -31.66 -18.04
N THR A 549 10.04 -30.80 -19.05
CA THR A 549 9.32 -30.87 -20.32
C THR A 549 9.78 -32.07 -21.16
N TYR A 550 9.65 -33.28 -20.61
CA TYR A 550 9.66 -34.50 -21.37
C TYR A 550 8.28 -34.64 -22.04
N GLY A 551 8.19 -34.29 -23.32
CA GLY A 551 7.08 -34.74 -24.17
C GLY A 551 6.00 -33.73 -24.58
N VAL A 552 6.29 -32.43 -24.70
CA VAL A 552 5.40 -31.52 -25.46
C VAL A 552 6.21 -30.68 -26.45
N GLU A 553 6.10 -31.11 -27.71
CA GLU A 553 6.26 -30.38 -28.96
C GLU A 553 7.54 -29.55 -29.18
N LYS A 554 8.51 -30.16 -29.87
CA LYS A 554 9.24 -29.45 -30.93
C LYS A 554 8.20 -28.99 -31.96
N LYS A 555 7.71 -27.76 -31.86
CA LYS A 555 7.04 -27.09 -32.98
C LYS A 555 8.00 -27.13 -34.18
N LEU A 556 7.62 -27.92 -35.19
CA LEU A 556 8.13 -27.77 -36.54
C LEU A 556 8.01 -26.29 -36.90
N ARG A 557 9.13 -25.65 -37.24
CA ARG A 557 9.10 -24.40 -37.99
C ARG A 557 8.51 -24.74 -39.34
N LEU A 558 7.21 -24.52 -39.50
CA LEU A 558 6.60 -24.32 -40.80
C LEU A 558 7.25 -23.04 -41.36
N GLN A 559 8.04 -23.19 -42.43
CA GLN A 559 8.43 -22.06 -43.25
C GLN A 559 7.14 -21.49 -43.86
N GLU A 560 6.87 -20.22 -43.57
CA GLU A 560 5.89 -19.45 -44.32
C GLU A 560 6.37 -19.33 -45.78
N PRO A 561 5.48 -19.47 -46.78
CA PRO A 561 5.85 -19.38 -48.17
C PRO A 561 6.13 -17.92 -48.56
N ASP A 562 7.29 -17.69 -49.17
CA ASP A 562 7.67 -16.44 -49.83
C ASP A 562 6.67 -16.11 -50.95
N ASP A 563 6.07 -14.92 -50.87
CA ASP A 563 5.30 -14.32 -51.96
C ASP A 563 6.24 -13.96 -53.12
N GLY A 564 6.16 -14.74 -54.19
CA GLY A 564 6.87 -14.51 -55.44
C GLY A 564 6.29 -13.32 -56.21
N ALA A 565 7.05 -12.24 -56.33
CA ALA A 565 6.94 -11.31 -57.44
C ALA A 565 7.71 -11.87 -58.64
N ALA A 566 6.99 -12.16 -59.71
CA ALA A 566 7.54 -12.58 -61.00
C ALA A 566 8.01 -11.37 -61.81
N THR A 567 9.24 -11.43 -62.34
CA THR A 567 9.57 -10.92 -63.69
C THR A 567 10.91 -11.51 -64.20
N MET A 568 10.80 -12.26 -65.31
CA MET A 568 11.68 -12.35 -66.50
C MET A 568 13.16 -12.79 -66.31
N GLU A 569 13.50 -13.99 -66.84
CA GLU A 569 14.40 -14.25 -68.00
C GLU A 569 15.86 -13.82 -67.74
N GLU A 570 16.91 -14.64 -67.85
CA GLU A 570 17.29 -15.53 -68.94
C GLU A 570 18.56 -16.35 -68.51
N SER A 571 18.69 -17.53 -69.11
CA SER A 571 19.88 -18.35 -69.46
C SER A 571 21.23 -18.28 -68.68
N ASP A 572 21.69 -19.46 -68.24
CA ASP A 572 22.83 -20.22 -68.84
C ASP A 572 23.83 -20.88 -67.87
N ALA A 573 24.22 -22.07 -68.31
CA ALA A 573 25.15 -23.13 -67.89
C ALA A 573 26.24 -22.90 -66.81
N GLY A 574 26.47 -23.96 -66.01
CA GLY A 574 27.85 -24.41 -65.71
C GLY A 574 28.05 -25.18 -64.39
N PRO A 575 28.91 -26.22 -64.32
CA PRO A 575 28.61 -27.42 -63.56
C PRO A 575 29.39 -27.62 -62.23
N SER A 576 28.88 -28.57 -61.43
CA SER A 576 29.50 -29.21 -60.26
C SER A 576 30.93 -29.74 -60.53
N PRO A 577 31.78 -30.00 -59.51
CA PRO A 577 31.75 -31.35 -58.94
C PRO A 577 32.19 -31.54 -57.47
N ARG A 578 31.72 -32.69 -56.92
CA ARG A 578 32.45 -33.69 -56.10
C ARG A 578 32.46 -33.62 -54.56
N LYS A 579 31.66 -34.55 -54.01
CA LYS A 579 31.84 -35.29 -52.74
C LYS A 579 33.07 -36.21 -52.74
N LYS A 580 33.75 -36.32 -51.59
CA LYS A 580 34.40 -37.53 -50.99
C LYS A 580 34.54 -37.21 -49.48
N ARG A 581 33.83 -37.77 -48.50
CA ARG A 581 33.58 -39.16 -48.00
C ARG A 581 34.83 -39.92 -47.51
N ARG A 582 34.88 -40.09 -46.16
CA ARG A 582 35.43 -41.20 -45.31
C ARG A 582 36.95 -41.46 -45.40
N SER A 583 37.67 -41.93 -44.37
CA SER A 583 37.40 -42.83 -43.21
C SER A 583 38.52 -42.63 -42.16
N VAL A 584 38.22 -42.64 -40.86
CA VAL A 584 38.51 -43.74 -39.88
C VAL A 584 39.92 -44.32 -39.96
N GLN A 585 40.74 -43.98 -38.97
CA GLN A 585 41.39 -44.92 -38.04
C GLN A 585 41.48 -44.26 -36.67
#